data_AF-A0A8T6V620-F1
#
_entry.id   AF-A0A8T6V620-F1
#
_cell.length_a   1.000
_cell.length_b   1.000
_cell.length_c   1.000
_cell.angle_alpha   90.00
_cell.angle_beta   90.00
_cell.angle_gamma   90.00
#
_symmetry.space_group_name_H-M   'P 1'
#
loop_
_entity.id
_entity.type
_entity.pdbx_description
1 polymer ?
#
loop_
_entity_poly.entity_id
_entity_poly.type
_entity_poly.pdbx_seq_one_letter_code
_entity_poly.pdbx_strand_id
1 'polypeptide(L)'
;HISRLVGAGLINRDVEGYYHITPYGETFLLFFKELEFLSVNREYFLSHTILEIPIEFIKRIGELSASTSVMNPLAFFRQIENLLKESNEYVWMMVDQLPLISLSSIVKAIDRGVKFRIIEPAERTLNPDIYSMTSEETQELMRTRYTPLVEQRMVKDVTSYIIVSDSNCLISFPNPDGQYDYYGFTATDKPSRNWCNELFLSYWEEAKPRTPSQTSDLERGRTSEKFEPSDRILINGKDDPNVDPQTVQDAVDNYSEIVLAGTFNFGTKNVQISRSVEIRGEGRENDVPTTSIYKKGWNFPFAEFDSVFVVDGDDIEVTIENIHFTDFNHSCIWGVKCDKL
;
A
#
# COMPACT_ATOMS: atom_id res chain seq x y z
N HIS A 1 43.54 -32.15 1.66
CA HIS A 1 42.16 -31.91 1.18
C HIS A 1 41.71 -32.93 0.13
N ILE A 2 42.45 -33.15 -0.96
CA ILE A 2 42.08 -34.09 -2.06
C ILE A 2 41.80 -35.53 -1.58
N SER A 3 42.64 -36.12 -0.74
CA SER A 3 42.42 -37.49 -0.22
C SER A 3 41.09 -37.66 0.53
N ARG A 4 40.58 -36.60 1.18
CA ARG A 4 39.26 -36.61 1.83
C ARG A 4 38.12 -36.57 0.81
N LEU A 5 38.27 -35.82 -0.29
CA LEU A 5 37.28 -35.76 -1.37
C LEU A 5 37.19 -37.10 -2.11
N VAL A 6 38.33 -37.76 -2.33
CA VAL A 6 38.38 -39.13 -2.88
C VAL A 6 37.73 -40.11 -1.91
N GLY A 7 38.08 -40.05 -0.62
CA GLY A 7 37.50 -40.92 0.41
C GLY A 7 35.98 -40.74 0.59
N ALA A 8 35.46 -39.54 0.31
CA ALA A 8 34.03 -39.24 0.32
C ALA A 8 33.31 -39.56 -1.01
N GLY A 9 34.03 -40.02 -2.04
CA GLY A 9 33.47 -40.34 -3.35
C GLY A 9 33.07 -39.14 -4.22
N LEU A 10 33.43 -37.91 -3.83
CA LEU A 10 33.10 -36.68 -4.58
C LEU A 10 33.96 -36.52 -5.83
N ILE A 11 35.20 -36.99 -5.78
CA ILE A 11 36.14 -37.00 -6.91
C ILE A 11 36.76 -38.39 -7.06
N ASN A 12 37.16 -38.76 -8.27
CA ASN A 12 37.95 -39.95 -8.55
C ASN A 12 39.28 -39.57 -9.20
N ARG A 13 40.21 -40.52 -9.26
CA ARG A 13 41.47 -40.38 -9.99
C ARG A 13 41.45 -41.34 -11.17
N ASP A 14 41.75 -40.84 -12.37
CA ASP A 14 41.84 -41.68 -13.56
C ASP A 14 43.18 -42.43 -13.64
N VAL A 15 43.33 -43.23 -14.71
CA VAL A 15 44.53 -44.04 -14.97
C VAL A 15 45.78 -43.20 -15.30
N GLU A 16 45.60 -41.96 -15.75
CA GLU A 16 46.68 -41.00 -16.06
C GLU A 16 47.07 -40.18 -14.82
N GLY A 17 46.28 -40.28 -13.76
CA GLY A 17 46.51 -39.66 -12.47
C GLY A 17 45.81 -38.32 -12.28
N TYR A 18 44.96 -37.88 -13.21
CA TYR A 18 44.14 -36.68 -13.10
C TYR A 18 42.90 -36.92 -12.23
N TYR A 19 42.41 -35.86 -11.59
CA TYR A 19 41.22 -35.91 -10.76
C TYR A 19 40.01 -35.41 -11.52
N HIS A 20 38.91 -36.17 -11.48
CA HIS A 20 37.62 -35.79 -12.05
C HIS A 20 36.55 -35.81 -10.98
N ILE A 21 35.53 -34.96 -11.14
CA ILE A 21 34.34 -35.01 -10.31
C ILE A 21 33.52 -36.26 -10.66
N THR A 22 32.97 -36.93 -9.66
CA THR A 22 32.06 -38.05 -9.90
C THR A 22 30.64 -37.54 -10.14
N PRO A 23 29.73 -38.33 -10.74
CA PRO A 23 28.32 -37.95 -10.82
C PRO A 23 27.70 -37.66 -9.44
N TYR A 24 28.15 -38.36 -8.39
CA TYR A 24 27.77 -38.05 -7.02
C TYR A 24 28.29 -36.68 -6.58
N GLY A 25 29.55 -36.34 -6.89
CA GLY A 25 30.11 -35.02 -6.64
C GLY A 25 29.39 -33.90 -7.39
N GLU A 26 29.07 -34.09 -8.68
CA GLU A 26 28.31 -33.11 -9.48
C GLU A 26 26.93 -32.87 -8.88
N THR A 27 26.22 -33.94 -8.53
CA THR A 27 24.90 -33.85 -7.87
C THR A 27 25.02 -33.15 -6.52
N PHE A 28 26.05 -33.46 -5.74
CA PHE A 28 26.29 -32.85 -4.45
C PHE A 28 26.57 -31.34 -4.56
N LEU A 29 27.29 -30.91 -5.59
CA LEU A 29 27.52 -29.49 -5.86
C LEU A 29 26.22 -28.73 -6.15
N LEU A 30 25.21 -29.37 -6.75
CA LEU A 30 23.91 -28.72 -6.99
C LEU A 30 23.20 -28.35 -5.69
N PHE A 31 23.32 -29.18 -4.65
CA PHE A 31 22.76 -28.94 -3.30
C PHE A 31 23.63 -28.04 -2.42
N PHE A 32 24.81 -27.65 -2.90
CA PHE A 32 25.74 -26.81 -2.15
C PHE A 32 25.53 -25.33 -2.40
N LYS A 33 24.74 -24.95 -3.41
CA LYS A 33 24.52 -23.56 -3.82
C LYS A 33 23.86 -22.74 -2.71
N GLU A 34 22.95 -23.35 -1.96
CA GLU A 34 22.28 -22.73 -0.83
C GLU A 34 23.28 -22.46 0.30
N LEU A 35 24.11 -23.45 0.61
CA LEU A 35 25.17 -23.33 1.63
C LEU A 35 26.23 -22.32 1.21
N GLU A 36 26.59 -22.28 -0.07
CA GLU A 36 27.52 -21.33 -0.65
C GLU A 36 26.98 -19.90 -0.50
N PHE A 37 25.74 -19.64 -0.91
CA PHE A 37 25.13 -18.32 -0.77
C PHE A 37 25.10 -17.83 0.69
N LEU A 38 24.70 -18.69 1.62
CA LEU A 38 24.71 -18.37 3.05
C LEU A 38 26.13 -18.13 3.58
N SER A 39 27.11 -18.91 3.10
CA SER A 39 28.51 -18.81 3.55
C SER A 39 29.20 -17.55 3.02
N VAL A 40 28.96 -17.20 1.75
CA VAL A 40 29.49 -15.99 1.12
C VAL A 40 28.92 -14.74 1.80
N ASN A 41 27.64 -14.78 2.17
CA ASN A 41 26.94 -13.68 2.83
C ASN A 41 26.82 -13.88 4.35
N ARG A 42 27.76 -14.61 4.95
CA ARG A 42 27.71 -15.00 6.37
C ARG A 42 27.45 -13.83 7.30
N GLU A 43 28.16 -12.72 7.13
CA GLU A 43 28.04 -11.55 8.01
C GLU A 43 26.63 -10.96 7.99
N TYR A 44 25.96 -10.98 6.83
CA TYR A 44 24.57 -10.55 6.72
C TYR A 44 23.64 -11.46 7.53
N PHE A 45 23.78 -12.78 7.39
CA PHE A 45 22.95 -13.77 8.07
C PHE A 45 23.29 -13.98 9.56
N LEU A 46 24.32 -13.31 10.09
CA LEU A 46 24.56 -13.26 11.53
C LEU A 46 23.59 -12.31 12.25
N SER A 47 23.11 -11.27 11.55
CA SER A 47 22.20 -10.26 12.11
C SER A 47 20.80 -10.27 11.49
N HIS A 48 20.57 -11.08 10.45
CA HIS A 48 19.30 -11.19 9.74
C HIS A 48 18.79 -12.63 9.71
N THR A 49 17.47 -12.80 9.69
CA THR A 49 16.83 -14.11 9.68
C THR A 49 15.96 -14.30 8.44
N ILE A 50 15.98 -15.51 7.89
CA ILE A 50 15.08 -15.94 6.81
C ILE A 50 14.08 -17.00 7.27
N LEU A 51 14.07 -17.32 8.57
CA LEU A 51 13.35 -18.47 9.12
C LEU A 51 11.82 -18.30 9.09
N GLU A 52 11.33 -17.08 8.89
CA GLU A 52 9.89 -16.77 8.80
C GLU A 52 9.33 -16.88 7.38
N ILE A 53 10.19 -17.14 6.39
CA ILE A 53 9.80 -17.35 5.00
C ILE A 53 9.43 -18.83 4.79
N PRO A 54 8.53 -19.18 3.84
CA PRO A 54 8.19 -20.56 3.59
C PRO A 54 9.42 -21.41 3.21
N ILE A 55 9.47 -22.62 3.76
CA ILE A 55 10.67 -23.47 3.76
C ILE A 55 11.14 -23.85 2.35
N GLU A 56 10.23 -23.92 1.38
CA GLU A 56 10.53 -24.16 -0.03
C GLU A 56 11.41 -23.08 -0.65
N PHE A 57 11.28 -21.82 -0.22
CA PHE A 57 12.12 -20.71 -0.69
C PHE A 57 13.48 -20.71 0.01
N ILE A 58 13.52 -21.04 1.31
CA ILE A 58 14.79 -21.22 2.05
C ILE A 58 15.63 -22.33 1.40
N LYS A 59 15.00 -23.44 1.00
CA LYS A 59 15.65 -24.55 0.29
C LYS A 59 16.16 -24.20 -1.10
N ARG A 60 15.74 -23.06 -1.66
CA ARG A 60 16.11 -22.55 -2.98
C ARG A 60 16.87 -21.23 -2.90
N ILE A 61 17.34 -20.83 -1.71
CA ILE A 61 18.01 -19.54 -1.50
C ILE A 61 19.27 -19.37 -2.38
N GLY A 62 19.87 -20.49 -2.81
CA GLY A 62 20.97 -20.49 -3.78
C GLY A 62 20.61 -19.90 -5.14
N GLU A 63 19.32 -19.74 -5.49
CA GLU A 63 18.90 -19.02 -6.70
C GLU A 63 19.28 -17.54 -6.66
N LEU A 64 19.52 -16.97 -5.47
CA LEU A 64 20.04 -15.61 -5.27
C LEU A 64 21.57 -15.51 -5.42
N SER A 65 22.27 -16.57 -5.84
CA SER A 65 23.75 -16.62 -5.85
C SER A 65 24.41 -15.54 -6.72
N ALA A 66 23.70 -15.04 -7.75
CA ALA A 66 24.19 -14.00 -8.65
C ALA A 66 23.82 -12.58 -8.20
N SER A 67 23.13 -12.45 -7.06
CA SER A 67 22.77 -11.16 -6.48
C SER A 67 23.99 -10.41 -5.93
N THR A 68 23.87 -9.08 -5.88
CA THR A 68 24.85 -8.20 -5.26
C THR A 68 24.36 -7.77 -3.89
N SER A 69 25.19 -7.96 -2.87
CA SER A 69 24.90 -7.47 -1.51
C SER A 69 24.96 -5.94 -1.45
N VAL A 70 23.98 -5.34 -0.78
CA VAL A 70 23.84 -3.90 -0.57
C VAL A 70 23.78 -3.64 0.93
N MET A 71 24.91 -3.23 1.52
CA MET A 71 25.08 -3.02 2.96
C MET A 71 25.11 -1.53 3.35
N ASN A 72 24.30 -0.73 2.66
CA ASN A 72 24.19 0.71 2.92
C ASN A 72 22.77 1.16 2.59
N PRO A 73 22.04 1.83 3.51
CA PRO A 73 20.61 2.07 3.32
C PRO A 73 20.38 3.05 2.16
N LEU A 74 21.23 4.08 2.04
CA LEU A 74 21.17 5.03 0.92
C LEU A 74 21.47 4.35 -0.42
N ALA A 75 22.36 3.37 -0.46
CA ALA A 75 22.59 2.56 -1.65
C ALA A 75 21.37 1.69 -1.98
N PHE A 76 20.72 1.11 -0.97
CA PHE A 76 19.50 0.33 -1.14
C PHE A 76 18.35 1.16 -1.71
N PHE A 77 18.07 2.33 -1.13
CA PHE A 77 17.06 3.26 -1.67
C PHE A 77 17.39 3.72 -3.08
N ARG A 78 18.67 3.94 -3.43
CA ARG A 78 19.05 4.22 -4.83
C ARG A 78 18.73 3.05 -5.78
N GLN A 79 18.86 1.81 -5.32
CA GLN A 79 18.46 0.64 -6.12
C GLN A 79 16.93 0.60 -6.32
N ILE A 80 16.14 0.97 -5.30
CA ILE A 80 14.68 1.10 -5.42
C ILE A 80 14.33 2.16 -6.48
N GLU A 81 14.96 3.33 -6.39
CA GLU A 81 14.75 4.42 -7.36
C GLU A 81 15.09 4.02 -8.79
N ASN A 82 16.19 3.28 -8.99
CA ASN A 82 16.58 2.79 -10.31
C ASN A 82 15.58 1.75 -10.83
N LEU A 83 15.17 0.79 -9.98
CA LEU A 83 14.16 -0.20 -10.35
C LEU A 83 12.86 0.49 -10.78
N LEU A 84 12.35 1.45 -10.00
CA LEU A 84 11.12 2.17 -10.34
C LEU A 84 11.23 2.96 -11.65
N LYS A 85 12.41 3.48 -11.99
CA LYS A 85 12.65 4.21 -13.25
C LYS A 85 12.77 3.28 -14.46
N GLU A 86 13.39 2.12 -14.29
CA GLU A 86 13.71 1.18 -15.37
C GLU A 86 12.58 0.18 -15.67
N SER A 87 11.63 0.02 -14.76
CA SER A 87 10.50 -0.91 -14.91
C SER A 87 9.49 -0.40 -15.94
N ASN A 88 8.97 -1.34 -16.76
CA ASN A 88 8.07 -1.04 -17.88
C ASN A 88 6.74 -1.78 -17.81
N GLU A 89 6.69 -2.95 -17.17
CA GLU A 89 5.48 -3.79 -17.17
C GLU A 89 4.83 -3.83 -15.79
N TYR A 90 5.61 -4.17 -14.76
CA TYR A 90 5.08 -4.33 -13.41
C TYR A 90 6.14 -4.05 -12.34
N VAL A 91 5.65 -3.69 -11.15
CA VAL A 91 6.42 -3.64 -9.91
C VAL A 91 5.57 -4.27 -8.81
N TRP A 92 6.07 -5.31 -8.18
CA TRP A 92 5.44 -5.97 -7.04
C TRP A 92 6.24 -5.68 -5.78
N MET A 93 5.56 -5.18 -4.76
CA MET A 93 6.15 -4.67 -3.54
C MET A 93 5.56 -5.38 -2.34
N MET A 94 6.38 -6.02 -1.53
CA MET A 94 6.02 -6.47 -0.19
C MET A 94 6.91 -5.69 0.78
N VAL A 95 6.31 -4.78 1.54
CA VAL A 95 7.06 -3.77 2.29
C VAL A 95 6.54 -3.66 3.71
N ASP A 96 7.43 -3.38 4.65
CA ASP A 96 7.11 -3.05 6.04
C ASP A 96 6.29 -1.75 6.12
N GLN A 97 6.60 -0.79 5.25
CA GLN A 97 5.87 0.45 5.05
C GLN A 97 6.02 0.94 3.61
N LEU A 98 5.01 1.63 3.08
CA LEU A 98 5.13 2.28 1.77
C LEU A 98 6.29 3.29 1.79
N PRO A 99 7.29 3.18 0.89
CA PRO A 99 8.44 4.07 0.89
C PRO A 99 8.06 5.44 0.32
N LEU A 100 7.57 6.34 1.18
CA LEU A 100 7.12 7.69 0.79
C LEU A 100 8.23 8.52 0.13
N ILE A 101 9.49 8.28 0.50
CA ILE A 101 10.66 8.90 -0.17
C ILE A 101 10.71 8.61 -1.68
N SER A 102 10.13 7.49 -2.11
CA SER A 102 10.05 7.05 -3.50
C SER A 102 8.69 7.33 -4.14
N LEU A 103 7.79 8.07 -3.47
CA LEU A 103 6.42 8.31 -3.95
C LEU A 103 6.39 8.92 -5.36
N SER A 104 7.21 9.95 -5.60
CA SER A 104 7.28 10.58 -6.93
C SER A 104 7.73 9.62 -8.04
N SER A 105 8.62 8.68 -7.73
CA SER A 105 9.08 7.65 -8.68
C SER A 105 8.03 6.56 -8.88
N ILE A 106 7.27 6.21 -7.84
CA ILE A 106 6.10 5.31 -7.94
C ILE A 106 5.04 5.92 -8.86
N VAL A 107 4.65 7.19 -8.62
CA VAL A 107 3.66 7.90 -9.44
C VAL A 107 4.12 7.97 -10.89
N LYS A 108 5.38 8.35 -11.15
CA LYS A 108 5.93 8.37 -12.51
C LYS A 108 5.91 7.00 -13.18
N ALA A 109 6.07 5.89 -12.44
CA ALA A 109 5.97 4.55 -13.01
C ALA A 109 4.51 4.21 -13.36
N ILE A 110 3.56 4.53 -12.47
CA ILE A 110 2.12 4.38 -12.72
C ILE A 110 1.70 5.19 -13.96
N ASP A 111 2.17 6.44 -14.09
CA ASP A 111 1.88 7.31 -15.24
C ASP A 111 2.43 6.74 -16.57
N ARG A 112 3.50 5.94 -16.51
CA ARG A 112 4.01 5.19 -17.67
C ARG A 112 3.20 3.91 -17.98
N GLY A 113 2.20 3.59 -17.17
CA GLY A 113 1.37 2.40 -17.32
C GLY A 113 1.89 1.15 -16.59
N VAL A 114 2.90 1.28 -15.73
CA VAL A 114 3.46 0.18 -14.95
C VAL A 114 2.43 -0.27 -13.90
N LYS A 115 2.18 -1.59 -13.83
CA LYS A 115 1.23 -2.16 -12.86
C LYS A 115 1.89 -2.39 -11.51
N PHE A 116 1.18 -2.08 -10.44
CA PHE A 116 1.63 -2.25 -9.07
C PHE A 116 0.78 -3.27 -8.32
N ARG A 117 1.46 -4.14 -7.59
CA ARG A 117 0.86 -4.96 -6.53
C ARG A 117 1.60 -4.71 -5.25
N ILE A 118 0.89 -4.34 -4.19
CA ILE A 118 1.50 -3.93 -2.93
C ILE A 118 0.94 -4.77 -1.79
N ILE A 119 1.81 -5.41 -1.03
CA ILE A 119 1.52 -6.09 0.23
C ILE A 119 2.13 -5.25 1.36
N GLU A 120 1.29 -4.89 2.33
CA GLU A 120 1.69 -4.17 3.55
C GLU A 120 1.28 -4.97 4.81
N PRO A 121 1.87 -4.70 5.97
CA PRO A 121 1.37 -5.26 7.23
C PRO A 121 -0.05 -4.76 7.52
N ALA A 122 -0.85 -5.65 8.12
CA ALA A 122 -2.23 -5.35 8.50
C ALA A 122 -2.26 -4.31 9.64
N GLU A 123 -1.37 -4.47 10.60
CA GLU A 123 -1.10 -3.53 11.68
C GLU A 123 -0.11 -2.48 11.18
N ARG A 124 -0.62 -1.45 10.53
CA ARG A 124 0.21 -0.36 10.00
C ARG A 124 0.72 0.51 11.14
N THR A 125 2.02 0.69 11.23
CA THR A 125 2.58 1.91 11.82
C THR A 125 2.34 3.05 10.82
N LEU A 126 1.60 4.08 11.23
CA LEU A 126 1.47 5.28 10.41
C LEU A 126 2.86 5.89 10.26
N ASN A 127 3.34 5.99 9.01
CA ASN A 127 4.60 6.65 8.75
C ASN A 127 4.46 8.11 9.25
N PRO A 128 5.30 8.56 10.21
CA PRO A 128 5.18 9.91 10.79
C PRO A 128 5.28 11.01 9.73
N ASP A 129 5.96 10.72 8.62
CA ASP A 129 6.12 11.66 7.51
C ASP A 129 4.78 11.94 6.80
N ILE A 130 3.77 11.07 6.91
CA ILE A 130 2.42 11.29 6.36
C ILE A 130 1.84 12.62 6.85
N TYR A 131 2.07 12.96 8.12
CA TYR A 131 1.57 14.21 8.70
C TYR A 131 2.37 15.44 8.28
N SER A 132 3.55 15.24 7.70
CA SER A 132 4.41 16.30 7.16
C SER A 132 4.33 16.44 5.64
N MET A 133 3.56 15.58 4.97
CA MET A 133 3.38 15.63 3.51
C MET A 133 2.73 16.94 3.08
N THR A 134 3.23 17.49 1.99
CA THR A 134 2.58 18.60 1.30
C THR A 134 1.24 18.17 0.71
N SER A 135 0.39 19.15 0.37
CA SER A 135 -0.88 18.87 -0.31
C SER A 135 -0.68 18.15 -1.65
N GLU A 136 0.41 18.42 -2.36
CA GLU A 136 0.77 17.78 -3.63
C GLU A 136 1.14 16.31 -3.42
N GLU A 137 2.04 16.02 -2.47
CA GLU A 137 2.42 14.64 -2.12
C GLU A 137 1.21 13.84 -1.59
N THR A 138 0.31 14.49 -0.85
CA THR A 138 -0.93 13.86 -0.37
C THR A 138 -1.83 13.47 -1.55
N GLN A 139 -1.96 14.34 -2.56
CA GLN A 139 -2.72 14.04 -3.77
C GLN A 139 -2.08 12.93 -4.58
N GLU A 140 -0.75 12.94 -4.72
CA GLU A 140 0.02 11.88 -5.37
C GLU A 140 -0.22 10.52 -4.70
N LEU A 141 -0.11 10.46 -3.36
CA LEU A 141 -0.40 9.26 -2.58
C LEU A 141 -1.84 8.79 -2.78
N MET A 142 -2.81 9.70 -2.79
CA MET A 142 -4.21 9.35 -3.04
C MET A 142 -4.41 8.80 -4.46
N ARG A 143 -3.78 9.38 -5.49
CA ARG A 143 -3.84 8.85 -6.85
C ARG A 143 -3.35 7.40 -6.94
N THR A 144 -2.29 7.06 -6.19
CA THR A 144 -1.82 5.66 -6.14
C THR A 144 -2.86 4.70 -5.56
N ARG A 145 -3.83 5.17 -4.76
CA ARG A 145 -4.84 4.32 -4.11
C ARG A 145 -6.08 4.04 -4.96
N TYR A 146 -6.39 4.91 -5.94
CA TYR A 146 -7.63 4.82 -6.73
C TYR A 146 -7.41 4.44 -8.19
N THR A 147 -6.17 4.39 -8.66
CA THR A 147 -5.86 3.94 -10.01
C THR A 147 -6.08 2.42 -10.16
N PRO A 148 -6.68 1.93 -11.26
CA PRO A 148 -6.82 0.49 -11.51
C PRO A 148 -5.46 -0.20 -11.78
N LEU A 149 -4.38 0.59 -11.92
CA LEU A 149 -3.02 0.08 -12.10
C LEU A 149 -2.38 -0.36 -10.77
N VAL A 150 -2.98 -0.06 -9.62
CA VAL A 150 -2.44 -0.41 -8.31
C VAL A 150 -3.44 -1.30 -7.56
N GLU A 151 -2.99 -2.49 -7.22
CA GLU A 151 -3.71 -3.40 -6.32
C GLU A 151 -2.99 -3.45 -4.96
N GLN A 152 -3.76 -3.43 -3.86
CA GLN A 152 -3.19 -3.49 -2.50
C GLN A 152 -3.83 -4.60 -1.67
N ARG A 153 -2.98 -5.37 -0.99
CA ARG A 153 -3.36 -6.43 -0.05
C ARG A 153 -2.58 -6.29 1.26
N MET A 154 -3.04 -7.00 2.28
CA MET A 154 -2.47 -6.96 3.62
C MET A 154 -2.18 -8.37 4.15
N VAL A 155 -1.05 -8.51 4.82
CA VAL A 155 -0.64 -9.70 5.56
C VAL A 155 -0.44 -9.35 7.02
N LYS A 156 -0.52 -10.33 7.93
CA LYS A 156 -0.33 -10.06 9.37
C LYS A 156 1.09 -9.55 9.65
N ASP A 157 2.07 -10.32 9.18
CA ASP A 157 3.49 -10.08 9.41
C ASP A 157 4.20 -10.10 8.04
N VAL A 158 5.03 -9.08 7.78
CA VAL A 158 5.90 -9.05 6.60
C VAL A 158 7.24 -9.68 6.97
N THR A 159 7.58 -10.79 6.32
CA THR A 159 8.75 -11.62 6.67
C THR A 159 9.97 -11.31 5.79
N SER A 160 9.79 -10.52 4.73
CA SER A 160 10.85 -9.99 3.87
C SER A 160 10.36 -8.73 3.16
N TYR A 161 11.29 -7.80 2.94
CA TYR A 161 11.07 -6.62 2.13
C TYR A 161 11.45 -6.98 0.69
N ILE A 162 10.49 -7.00 -0.23
CA ILE A 162 10.69 -7.38 -1.63
C ILE A 162 10.19 -6.26 -2.54
N ILE A 163 11.00 -5.90 -3.53
CA ILE A 163 10.54 -5.15 -4.70
C ILE A 163 11.03 -5.86 -5.94
N VAL A 164 10.13 -6.37 -6.78
CA VAL A 164 10.47 -7.12 -7.99
C VAL A 164 9.73 -6.57 -9.21
N SER A 165 10.42 -6.49 -10.34
CA SER A 165 9.89 -6.00 -11.61
C SER A 165 10.27 -6.88 -12.79
N ASP A 166 9.87 -6.45 -13.99
CA ASP A 166 10.23 -7.07 -15.27
C ASP A 166 11.74 -7.10 -15.55
N SER A 167 12.53 -6.25 -14.89
CA SER A 167 13.96 -6.06 -15.17
C SER A 167 14.89 -6.38 -13.99
N ASN A 168 14.45 -6.16 -12.74
CA ASN A 168 15.31 -6.28 -11.56
C ASN A 168 14.53 -6.71 -10.31
N CYS A 169 15.22 -7.19 -9.28
CA CYS A 169 14.63 -7.42 -7.97
C CYS A 169 15.53 -6.91 -6.84
N LEU A 170 14.91 -6.48 -5.75
CA LEU A 170 15.54 -6.21 -4.47
C LEU A 170 14.87 -7.07 -3.40
N ILE A 171 15.68 -7.57 -2.47
CA ILE A 171 15.20 -8.23 -1.26
C ILE A 171 16.02 -7.85 -0.05
N SER A 172 15.35 -7.63 1.08
CA SER A 172 15.95 -7.48 2.40
C SER A 172 15.18 -8.35 3.39
N PHE A 173 15.91 -8.94 4.33
CA PHE A 173 15.37 -9.77 5.39
C PHE A 173 15.44 -9.00 6.71
N PRO A 174 14.50 -9.22 7.64
CA PRO A 174 14.52 -8.51 8.91
C PRO A 174 15.60 -9.07 9.85
N ASN A 175 15.94 -8.30 10.87
CA ASN A 175 16.67 -8.82 12.02
C ASN A 175 15.77 -9.75 12.87
N PRO A 176 16.30 -10.48 13.86
CA PRO A 176 15.49 -11.33 14.74
C PRO A 176 14.39 -10.60 15.54
N ASP A 177 14.43 -9.27 15.61
CA ASP A 177 13.41 -8.43 16.24
C ASP A 177 12.33 -7.95 15.24
N GLY A 178 12.39 -8.39 13.98
CA GLY A 178 11.43 -8.03 12.93
C GLY A 178 11.67 -6.69 12.26
N GLN A 179 12.82 -6.03 12.50
CA GLN A 179 13.13 -4.70 11.97
C GLN A 179 13.99 -4.77 10.71
N TYR A 180 13.83 -3.80 9.82
CA TYR A 180 14.63 -3.65 8.59
C TYR A 180 15.65 -2.52 8.74
N ASP A 181 16.92 -2.83 8.50
CA ASP A 181 17.99 -1.83 8.35
C ASP A 181 18.20 -1.41 6.88
N TYR A 182 17.38 -1.96 5.98
CA TYR A 182 17.44 -1.79 4.54
C TYR A 182 18.79 -2.24 3.95
N TYR A 183 19.41 -3.28 4.53
CA TYR A 183 20.46 -4.08 3.91
C TYR A 183 19.87 -5.31 3.25
N GLY A 184 20.47 -5.73 2.14
CA GLY A 184 19.98 -6.90 1.43
C GLY A 184 20.70 -7.16 0.12
N PHE A 185 19.92 -7.51 -0.90
CA PHE A 185 20.41 -8.02 -2.17
C PHE A 185 19.66 -7.38 -3.34
N THR A 186 20.36 -7.15 -4.45
CA THR A 186 19.79 -6.72 -5.73
C THR A 186 20.27 -7.63 -6.85
N ALA A 187 19.40 -7.94 -7.82
CA ALA A 187 19.75 -8.85 -8.91
C ALA A 187 18.91 -8.64 -10.18
N THR A 188 19.56 -8.72 -11.34
CA THR A 188 18.95 -8.65 -12.67
C THR A 188 18.75 -10.02 -13.31
N ASP A 189 19.44 -11.05 -12.81
CA ASP A 189 19.42 -12.39 -13.39
C ASP A 189 18.07 -13.07 -13.20
N LYS A 190 17.69 -13.91 -14.17
CA LYS A 190 16.37 -14.55 -14.19
C LYS A 190 16.12 -15.47 -12.98
N PRO A 191 17.06 -16.33 -12.54
CA PRO A 191 16.89 -17.12 -11.31
C PRO A 191 16.53 -16.27 -10.08
N SER A 192 17.32 -15.24 -9.78
CA SER A 192 17.06 -14.39 -8.61
C SER A 192 15.70 -13.70 -8.70
N ARG A 193 15.37 -13.15 -9.88
CA ARG A 193 14.07 -12.48 -10.09
C ARG A 193 12.90 -13.44 -9.96
N ASN A 194 13.01 -14.65 -10.52
CA ASN A 194 11.99 -15.67 -10.38
C ASN A 194 11.77 -16.05 -8.92
N TRP A 195 12.86 -16.24 -8.15
CA TRP A 195 12.77 -16.55 -6.72
C TRP A 195 12.03 -15.45 -5.95
N CYS A 196 12.38 -14.17 -6.15
CA CYS A 196 11.71 -13.04 -5.49
C CYS A 196 10.24 -12.91 -5.92
N ASN A 197 9.96 -13.15 -7.20
CA ASN A 197 8.63 -13.07 -7.79
C ASN A 197 7.70 -14.18 -7.29
N GLU A 198 8.18 -15.42 -7.23
CA GLU A 198 7.45 -16.56 -6.70
C GLU A 198 7.19 -16.40 -5.20
N LEU A 199 8.18 -15.88 -4.45
CA LEU A 199 8.00 -15.56 -3.04
C LEU A 199 6.95 -14.47 -2.84
N PHE A 200 6.98 -13.40 -3.62
CA PHE A 200 5.93 -12.38 -3.56
C PHE A 200 4.55 -12.98 -3.84
N LEU A 201 4.44 -13.82 -4.87
CA LEU A 201 3.15 -14.41 -5.27
C LEU A 201 2.58 -15.36 -4.24
N SER A 202 3.41 -16.14 -3.53
CA SER A 202 2.92 -17.02 -2.46
C SER A 202 2.23 -16.21 -1.36
N TYR A 203 2.82 -15.09 -0.94
CA TYR A 203 2.18 -14.16 -0.01
C TYR A 203 0.97 -13.46 -0.63
N TRP A 204 1.03 -13.07 -1.91
CA TRP A 204 -0.07 -12.39 -2.57
C TRP A 204 -1.36 -13.21 -2.56
N GLU A 205 -1.28 -14.51 -2.86
CA GLU A 205 -2.44 -15.41 -2.90
C GLU A 205 -3.08 -15.60 -1.51
N GLU A 206 -2.30 -15.56 -0.43
CA GLU A 206 -2.79 -15.66 0.95
C GLU A 206 -3.21 -14.31 1.55
N ALA A 207 -2.74 -13.20 0.97
CA ALA A 207 -2.97 -11.87 1.48
C ALA A 207 -4.44 -11.45 1.33
N LYS A 208 -4.94 -10.73 2.33
CA LYS A 208 -6.33 -10.26 2.37
C LYS A 208 -6.45 -8.93 1.63
N PRO A 209 -7.63 -8.60 1.07
CA PRO A 209 -7.88 -7.27 0.53
C PRO A 209 -7.54 -6.18 1.55
N ARG A 210 -7.00 -5.04 1.06
CA ARG A 210 -6.73 -3.89 1.91
C ARG A 210 -7.99 -3.50 2.68
N THR A 211 -7.92 -3.59 3.99
CA THR A 211 -8.91 -2.94 4.87
C THR A 211 -8.42 -1.50 5.13
N PRO A 212 -9.32 -0.50 5.15
CA PRO A 212 -8.99 0.82 5.67
C PRO A 212 -8.31 0.65 7.03
N SER A 213 -7.21 1.36 7.30
CA SER A 213 -6.55 1.26 8.60
C SER A 213 -7.58 1.56 9.68
N GLN A 214 -7.79 0.62 10.60
CA GLN A 214 -8.26 1.01 11.92
C GLN A 214 -7.18 1.94 12.46
N THR A 215 -7.47 3.23 12.49
CA THR A 215 -6.64 4.21 13.19
C THR A 215 -6.44 3.67 14.60
N SER A 216 -5.25 3.13 14.88
CA SER A 216 -4.88 2.76 16.23
C SER A 216 -4.94 4.02 17.07
N ASP A 217 -5.89 4.01 17.99
CA ASP A 217 -6.01 4.90 19.12
C ASP A 217 -4.64 5.10 19.79
N LEU A 218 -3.94 6.17 19.44
CA LEU A 218 -2.93 6.76 20.31
C LEU A 218 -3.26 8.24 20.47
N GLU A 219 -3.99 8.45 21.56
CA GLU A 219 -4.25 9.70 22.28
C GLU A 219 -5.18 10.73 21.62
N ARG A 220 -6.46 10.35 21.50
CA ARG A 220 -7.49 11.14 22.17
C ARG A 220 -8.23 10.22 23.11
N GLY A 221 -8.06 10.43 24.42
CA GLY A 221 -8.78 9.67 25.43
C GLY A 221 -10.28 9.66 25.14
N ARG A 222 -10.76 8.54 24.62
CA ARG A 222 -12.17 8.19 24.57
C ARG A 222 -12.22 6.70 24.84
N THR A 223 -12.59 6.40 26.08
CA THR A 223 -13.19 5.13 26.47
C THR A 223 -14.01 4.56 25.33
N SER A 224 -13.67 3.33 24.94
CA SER A 224 -14.41 2.50 24.02
C SER A 224 -15.78 2.15 24.61
N GLU A 225 -16.72 3.07 24.47
CA GLU A 225 -18.13 2.74 24.46
C GLU A 225 -18.56 2.63 23.00
N LYS A 226 -19.11 1.46 22.64
CA LYS A 226 -19.93 1.32 21.44
C LYS A 226 -21.07 2.34 21.58
N PHE A 227 -20.93 3.50 20.95
CA PHE A 227 -22.01 4.47 20.90
C PHE A 227 -23.08 3.90 19.98
N GLU A 228 -24.24 3.59 20.56
CA GLU A 228 -25.48 3.71 19.81
C GLU A 228 -25.50 5.12 19.18
N PRO A 229 -25.87 5.27 17.90
CA PRO A 229 -25.83 6.55 17.22
C PRO A 229 -26.57 7.57 18.08
N SER A 230 -25.86 8.63 18.46
CA SER A 230 -26.49 9.72 19.19
C SER A 230 -27.51 10.36 18.25
N ASP A 231 -28.71 10.66 18.75
CA ASP A 231 -29.86 10.97 17.91
C ASP A 231 -29.57 12.10 16.90
N ARG A 232 -28.77 13.11 17.31
CA ARG A 232 -28.55 14.34 16.53
C ARG A 232 -27.19 15.02 16.74
N ILE A 233 -26.64 15.64 15.69
CA ILE A 233 -25.49 16.57 15.74
C ILE A 233 -25.78 17.89 15.00
N LEU A 234 -25.20 19.00 15.48
CA LEU A 234 -25.15 20.29 14.77
C LEU A 234 -23.71 20.58 14.32
N ILE A 235 -23.52 20.89 13.04
CA ILE A 235 -22.24 21.20 12.42
C ILE A 235 -22.29 22.61 11.86
N ASN A 236 -21.25 23.41 12.14
CA ASN A 236 -21.11 24.74 11.56
C ASN A 236 -20.04 24.69 10.46
N GLY A 237 -20.40 25.07 9.24
CA GLY A 237 -19.50 25.14 8.10
C GLY A 237 -18.36 26.12 8.33
N LYS A 238 -17.18 25.75 7.85
CA LYS A 238 -15.93 26.52 7.97
C LYS A 238 -15.52 27.22 6.68
N ASP A 239 -16.26 27.00 5.59
CA ASP A 239 -15.93 27.46 4.26
C ASP A 239 -14.56 26.94 3.75
N ASP A 240 -14.13 25.77 4.25
CA ASP A 240 -12.81 25.18 4.01
C ASP A 240 -12.89 23.77 3.38
N PRO A 241 -12.38 23.55 2.15
CA PRO A 241 -12.46 22.27 1.44
C PRO A 241 -11.61 21.14 2.04
N ASN A 242 -10.75 21.47 3.00
CA ASN A 242 -9.97 20.49 3.74
C ASN A 242 -10.70 20.00 4.99
N VAL A 243 -11.70 20.75 5.48
CA VAL A 243 -12.38 20.50 6.75
C VAL A 243 -13.83 20.07 6.54
N ASP A 244 -14.58 20.82 5.73
CA ASP A 244 -16.03 20.68 5.63
C ASP A 244 -16.47 19.31 5.09
N PRO A 245 -15.88 18.73 4.01
CA PRO A 245 -16.26 17.40 3.54
C PRO A 245 -16.06 16.30 4.58
N GLN A 246 -14.92 16.32 5.27
CA GLN A 246 -14.62 15.31 6.26
C GLN A 246 -15.51 15.46 7.49
N THR A 247 -15.78 16.68 7.92
CA THR A 247 -16.66 16.95 9.06
C THR A 247 -18.08 16.45 8.79
N VAL A 248 -18.58 16.60 7.56
CA VAL A 248 -19.89 16.09 7.17
C VAL A 248 -19.87 14.57 6.96
N GLN A 249 -18.77 14.00 6.43
CA GLN A 249 -18.60 12.55 6.33
C GLN A 249 -18.64 11.88 7.71
N ASP A 250 -17.86 12.41 8.66
CA ASP A 250 -17.82 11.91 10.03
C ASP A 250 -19.21 11.98 10.68
N ALA A 251 -20.02 12.98 10.34
CA ALA A 251 -21.37 13.09 10.87
C ALA A 251 -22.32 12.06 10.27
N VAL A 252 -22.28 11.87 8.95
CA VAL A 252 -23.07 10.84 8.24
C VAL A 252 -22.77 9.44 8.75
N ASP A 253 -21.50 9.17 9.10
CA ASP A 253 -21.09 7.86 9.58
C ASP A 253 -21.55 7.58 11.02
N ASN A 254 -21.76 8.61 11.84
CA ASN A 254 -21.92 8.47 13.29
C ASN A 254 -23.28 8.92 13.86
N TYR A 255 -24.08 9.70 13.13
CA TYR A 255 -25.33 10.30 13.64
C TYR A 255 -26.52 9.98 12.71
N SER A 256 -27.71 9.84 13.30
CA SER A 256 -28.96 9.62 12.55
C SER A 256 -29.58 10.92 12.04
N GLU A 257 -29.46 12.02 12.80
CA GLU A 257 -29.94 13.36 12.42
C GLU A 257 -28.75 14.34 12.40
N ILE A 258 -28.57 15.04 11.29
CA ILE A 258 -27.47 15.97 11.08
C ILE A 258 -28.03 17.33 10.71
N VAL A 259 -27.71 18.34 11.51
CA VAL A 259 -28.06 19.73 11.23
C VAL A 259 -26.82 20.48 10.78
N LEU A 260 -26.86 21.04 9.58
CA LEU A 260 -25.78 21.82 8.99
C LEU A 260 -26.13 23.31 9.08
N ALA A 261 -25.22 24.12 9.61
CA ALA A 261 -25.38 25.57 9.78
C ALA A 261 -24.27 26.33 9.03
N GLY A 262 -24.63 27.43 8.37
CA GLY A 262 -23.70 28.26 7.61
C GLY A 262 -23.28 27.69 6.24
N THR A 263 -22.08 28.05 5.81
CA THR A 263 -21.56 27.77 4.46
C THR A 263 -20.47 26.71 4.50
N PHE A 264 -20.61 25.70 3.63
CA PHE A 264 -19.68 24.58 3.50
C PHE A 264 -19.02 24.58 2.13
N ASN A 265 -17.69 24.50 2.11
CA ASN A 265 -16.91 24.38 0.89
C ASN A 265 -16.48 22.94 0.70
N PHE A 266 -17.00 22.26 -0.31
CA PHE A 266 -16.67 20.86 -0.56
C PHE A 266 -15.50 20.65 -1.52
N GLY A 267 -14.98 21.73 -2.12
CA GLY A 267 -13.92 21.61 -3.13
C GLY A 267 -14.33 20.66 -4.25
N THR A 268 -13.55 19.59 -4.45
CA THR A 268 -13.83 18.49 -5.40
C THR A 268 -14.33 17.21 -4.72
N LYS A 269 -14.54 17.21 -3.40
CA LYS A 269 -14.89 16.01 -2.63
C LYS A 269 -16.40 15.76 -2.63
N ASN A 270 -16.79 14.55 -2.30
CA ASN A 270 -18.16 14.12 -2.05
C ASN A 270 -18.26 13.44 -0.68
N VAL A 271 -19.48 13.30 -0.18
CA VAL A 271 -19.80 12.56 1.04
C VAL A 271 -20.53 11.28 0.66
N GLN A 272 -20.03 10.16 1.14
CA GLN A 272 -20.59 8.83 0.92
C GLN A 272 -21.58 8.52 2.04
N ILE A 273 -22.80 8.14 1.65
CA ILE A 273 -23.87 7.76 2.57
C ILE A 273 -24.13 6.26 2.39
N SER A 274 -23.74 5.48 3.39
CA SER A 274 -23.87 4.02 3.40
C SER A 274 -24.90 3.48 4.41
N ARG A 275 -25.66 4.38 5.03
CA ARG A 275 -26.69 4.08 6.05
C ARG A 275 -27.80 5.13 6.02
N SER A 276 -28.96 4.79 6.58
CA SER A 276 -30.07 5.75 6.72
C SER A 276 -29.68 6.94 7.59
N VAL A 277 -29.99 8.14 7.12
CA VAL A 277 -29.62 9.41 7.76
C VAL A 277 -30.56 10.54 7.32
N GLU A 278 -30.88 11.43 8.24
CA GLU A 278 -31.57 12.69 7.99
C GLU A 278 -30.55 13.84 8.03
N ILE A 279 -30.40 14.57 6.92
CA ILE A 279 -29.51 15.72 6.78
C ILE A 279 -30.35 16.96 6.52
N ARG A 280 -30.25 17.94 7.41
CA ARG A 280 -31.07 19.14 7.37
C ARG A 280 -30.21 20.40 7.51
N GLY A 281 -30.51 21.44 6.75
CA GLY A 281 -29.94 22.77 6.99
C GLY A 281 -30.66 23.53 8.12
N GLU A 282 -29.97 24.46 8.76
CA GLU A 282 -30.55 25.31 9.80
C GLU A 282 -31.74 26.12 9.25
N GLY A 283 -32.83 26.21 10.03
CA GLY A 283 -34.05 26.90 9.61
C GLY A 283 -35.33 26.11 9.89
N ARG A 284 -36.48 26.76 9.72
CA ARG A 284 -37.80 26.13 9.88
C ARG A 284 -38.21 25.42 8.59
N GLU A 285 -39.09 24.44 8.72
CA GLU A 285 -39.69 23.76 7.57
C GLU A 285 -40.43 24.82 6.71
N ASN A 286 -40.09 24.90 5.42
CA ASN A 286 -40.56 25.91 4.45
C ASN A 286 -39.95 27.32 4.55
N ASP A 287 -38.83 27.51 5.26
CA ASP A 287 -38.06 28.77 5.22
C ASP A 287 -37.03 28.76 4.06
N VAL A 288 -36.47 29.92 3.71
CA VAL A 288 -35.38 29.97 2.72
C VAL A 288 -34.13 29.32 3.33
N PRO A 289 -33.53 28.29 2.69
CA PRO A 289 -32.32 27.66 3.20
C PRO A 289 -31.21 28.69 3.44
N THR A 290 -30.78 28.84 4.68
CA THR A 290 -29.60 29.67 5.02
C THR A 290 -28.31 28.87 4.93
N THR A 291 -28.41 27.54 5.06
CA THR A 291 -27.29 26.63 4.87
C THR A 291 -26.97 26.47 3.40
N SER A 292 -25.69 26.64 3.05
CA SER A 292 -25.20 26.54 1.68
C SER A 292 -24.04 25.56 1.59
N ILE A 293 -24.06 24.70 0.57
CA ILE A 293 -22.95 23.80 0.23
C ILE A 293 -22.56 24.08 -1.22
N TYR A 294 -21.26 24.24 -1.48
CA TYR A 294 -20.77 24.43 -2.84
C TYR A 294 -19.48 23.68 -3.11
N LYS A 295 -19.19 23.41 -4.39
CA LYS A 295 -17.94 22.76 -4.86
C LYS A 295 -17.09 23.77 -5.65
N LYS A 296 -15.79 23.88 -5.35
CA LYS A 296 -14.81 24.79 -6.01
C LYS A 296 -13.66 23.99 -6.63
N GLY A 297 -13.20 24.37 -7.84
CA GLY A 297 -11.93 23.89 -8.41
C GLY A 297 -11.97 23.16 -9.76
N TRP A 298 -12.86 23.53 -10.69
CA TRP A 298 -13.04 22.80 -11.96
C TRP A 298 -12.31 23.44 -13.15
N ASN A 299 -11.60 22.60 -13.92
CA ASN A 299 -11.14 22.92 -15.28
C ASN A 299 -11.85 22.03 -16.30
N PHE A 300 -12.20 22.63 -17.44
CA PHE A 300 -12.86 22.06 -18.62
C PHE A 300 -12.05 20.89 -19.24
N PRO A 301 -12.66 19.88 -19.92
CA PRO A 301 -14.08 19.64 -20.22
C PRO A 301 -14.78 18.66 -19.25
N PHE A 302 -16.10 18.84 -19.12
CA PHE A 302 -16.99 18.14 -18.19
C PHE A 302 -17.42 16.77 -18.71
N ALA A 303 -17.07 15.69 -18.00
CA ALA A 303 -17.50 14.34 -18.38
C ALA A 303 -18.53 13.72 -17.43
N GLU A 304 -18.62 14.13 -16.16
CA GLU A 304 -19.51 13.45 -15.21
C GLU A 304 -20.23 14.39 -14.24
N PHE A 305 -21.46 14.02 -13.93
CA PHE A 305 -22.36 14.69 -13.00
C PHE A 305 -21.83 14.49 -11.57
N ASP A 306 -21.39 15.58 -10.93
CA ASP A 306 -20.72 15.51 -9.64
C ASP A 306 -21.64 15.98 -8.51
N SER A 307 -22.23 15.03 -7.80
CA SER A 307 -23.07 15.32 -6.65
C SER A 307 -22.24 15.70 -5.41
N VAL A 308 -22.91 16.26 -4.41
CA VAL A 308 -22.33 16.50 -3.08
C VAL A 308 -22.43 15.22 -2.24
N PHE A 309 -23.59 14.57 -2.28
CA PHE A 309 -23.86 13.30 -1.63
C PHE A 309 -23.95 12.17 -2.65
N VAL A 310 -23.31 11.05 -2.33
CA VAL A 310 -23.38 9.79 -3.08
C VAL A 310 -23.95 8.75 -2.14
N VAL A 311 -25.06 8.15 -2.55
CA VAL A 311 -25.80 7.16 -1.76
C VAL A 311 -25.40 5.78 -2.25
N ASP A 312 -24.74 4.99 -1.40
CA ASP A 312 -24.23 3.64 -1.71
C ASP A 312 -24.81 2.61 -0.73
N GLY A 313 -25.83 1.88 -1.18
CA GLY A 313 -26.50 0.84 -0.39
C GLY A 313 -27.86 0.46 -0.94
N ASP A 314 -28.23 -0.81 -0.75
CA ASP A 314 -29.60 -1.28 -1.00
C ASP A 314 -30.44 -1.04 0.29
N ASP A 315 -31.67 -0.53 0.15
CA ASP A 315 -32.62 -0.25 1.26
C ASP A 315 -32.16 0.80 2.30
N ILE A 316 -31.48 1.88 1.88
CA ILE A 316 -31.15 3.01 2.77
C ILE A 316 -32.09 4.21 2.57
N GLU A 317 -32.62 4.74 3.69
CA GLU A 317 -33.52 5.90 3.70
C GLU A 317 -32.72 7.17 4.00
N VAL A 318 -32.61 8.03 3.00
CA VAL A 318 -31.85 9.29 3.08
C VAL A 318 -32.79 10.47 2.87
N THR A 319 -32.93 11.30 3.89
CA THR A 319 -33.70 12.55 3.82
C THR A 319 -32.75 13.72 3.80
N ILE A 320 -32.84 14.58 2.77
CA ILE A 320 -32.03 15.79 2.67
C ILE A 320 -32.96 16.98 2.47
N GLU A 321 -32.94 17.93 3.42
CA GLU A 321 -33.83 19.09 3.39
C GLU A 321 -33.17 20.39 3.81
N ASN A 322 -33.76 21.51 3.38
CA ASN A 322 -33.39 22.86 3.79
C ASN A 322 -31.91 23.24 3.55
N ILE A 323 -31.29 22.73 2.47
CA ILE A 323 -29.90 23.03 2.09
C ILE A 323 -29.85 23.58 0.66
N HIS A 324 -29.09 24.65 0.45
CA HIS A 324 -28.85 25.22 -0.86
C HIS A 324 -27.55 24.66 -1.47
N PHE A 325 -27.65 23.92 -2.58
CA PHE A 325 -26.50 23.42 -3.32
C PHE A 325 -26.17 24.35 -4.48
N THR A 326 -24.94 24.83 -4.55
CA THR A 326 -24.49 25.72 -5.64
C THR A 326 -23.19 25.26 -6.29
N ASP A 327 -23.05 25.54 -7.58
CA ASP A 327 -21.77 25.45 -8.27
C ASP A 327 -20.91 26.71 -8.06
N PHE A 328 -19.72 26.72 -8.69
CA PHE A 328 -18.80 27.85 -8.63
C PHE A 328 -19.34 29.16 -9.25
N ASN A 329 -20.41 29.09 -10.04
CA ASN A 329 -21.12 30.25 -10.61
C ASN A 329 -22.33 30.67 -9.77
N HIS A 330 -22.50 30.12 -8.57
CA HIS A 330 -23.69 30.31 -7.74
C HIS A 330 -25.00 29.84 -8.40
N SER A 331 -24.90 28.93 -9.37
CA SER A 331 -26.06 28.27 -9.98
C SER A 331 -26.47 27.07 -9.14
N CYS A 332 -27.78 26.87 -8.96
CA CYS A 332 -28.29 25.74 -8.19
C CYS A 332 -27.98 24.43 -8.91
N ILE A 333 -27.45 23.46 -8.17
CA ILE A 333 -27.14 22.12 -8.69
C ILE A 333 -27.92 21.03 -7.93
N TRP A 334 -27.99 19.85 -8.53
CA TRP A 334 -28.49 18.66 -7.85
C TRP A 334 -27.47 18.20 -6.81
N GLY A 335 -27.85 18.20 -5.53
CA GLY A 335 -26.95 17.86 -4.42
C GLY A 335 -26.72 16.37 -4.22
N VAL A 336 -27.50 15.50 -4.85
CA VAL A 336 -27.54 14.06 -4.56
C VAL A 336 -27.48 13.25 -5.85
N LYS A 337 -26.65 12.21 -5.87
CA LYS A 337 -26.65 11.16 -6.90
C LYS A 337 -27.04 9.84 -6.24
N CYS A 338 -28.05 9.18 -6.81
CA CYS A 338 -28.46 7.83 -6.46
C CYS A 338 -28.35 6.96 -7.71
N ASP A 339 -27.61 5.86 -7.65
CA ASP A 339 -27.40 4.98 -8.80
C ASP A 339 -28.61 4.05 -9.08
N LYS A 340 -29.67 4.15 -8.26
CA LYS A 340 -30.98 3.52 -8.49
C LYS A 340 -32.10 4.50 -8.09
N LEU A 341 -32.96 4.85 -9.05
CA LEU A 341 -34.28 5.45 -8.81
C LEU A 341 -35.34 4.36 -8.91
#